data_AF-A0A2G9YVY3-F1
#
_entry.id   AF-A0A2G9YVY3-F1
#
_cell.length_a   1.000
_cell.length_b   1.000
_cell.length_c   1.000
_cell.angle_alpha   90.00
_cell.angle_beta   90.00
_cell.angle_gamma   90.00
#
_symmetry.space_group_name_H-M   'P 1'
#
loop_
_entity.id
_entity.type
_entity.pdbx_description
1 polymer ?
#
loop_
_entity_poly.entity_id
_entity_poly.type
_entity_poly.pdbx_seq_one_letter_code
_entity_poly.pdbx_strand_id
1 'polypeptide(L)' 'MTYSRKKNQTTGRGIGLYIFNQIIKANGGRLWAESEGRGKGSTFYIELPVLV' A
#
# COMPACT_ATOMS: atom_id res chain seq x y z
N MET A 1 24.32 -12.73 8.00
CA MET A 1 24.32 -11.25 7.93
C MET A 1 22.88 -10.79 7.99
N THR A 2 22.40 -10.42 9.18
CA THR A 2 20.97 -10.19 9.44
C THR A 2 20.71 -8.70 9.56
N TYR A 3 19.90 -8.14 8.66
CA TYR A 3 19.56 -6.72 8.66
C TYR A 3 18.62 -6.42 9.84
N SER A 4 19.17 -5.92 10.94
CA SER A 4 18.37 -5.42 12.08
C SER A 4 17.66 -4.13 11.65
N ARG A 5 16.38 -4.25 11.30
CA ARG A 5 15.54 -3.10 10.92
C ARG A 5 15.22 -2.31 12.20
N LYS A 6 15.88 -1.16 12.37
CA LYS A 6 15.51 -0.16 13.40
C LYS A 6 14.01 0.15 13.23
N LYS A 7 13.18 -0.30 14.18
CA LYS A 7 11.78 0.12 14.24
C LYS A 7 11.75 1.56 14.72
N ASN A 8 11.76 2.51 13.79
CA ASN A 8 11.36 3.87 14.13
C ASN A 8 9.91 3.80 14.59
N GLN A 9 9.68 4.07 15.88
CA GLN A 9 8.36 4.18 16.50
C GLN A 9 7.72 5.51 16.06
N THR A 10 7.51 5.66 14.76
CA THR A 10 6.63 6.71 14.25
C THR A 10 5.22 6.18 14.37
N THR A 11 4.42 6.74 15.29
CA THR A 11 2.98 6.50 15.34
C THR A 11 2.37 6.98 14.03
N GLY A 12 2.18 6.06 13.08
CA GLY A 12 1.53 6.35 11.82
C GLY A 12 0.05 6.62 12.06
N ARG A 13 -0.47 7.75 11.55
CA ARG A 13 -1.89 8.11 11.68
C ARG A 13 -2.84 7.28 10.80
N GLY A 14 -2.35 6.19 10.19
CA GLY A 14 -3.13 5.39 9.22
C GLY A 14 -3.42 6.09 7.89
N ILE A 15 -2.89 7.30 7.66
CA ILE A 15 -3.21 8.12 6.48
C ILE A 15 -2.46 7.71 5.20
N GLY A 16 -1.41 6.88 5.31
CA GLY A 16 -0.53 6.55 4.18
C GLY A 16 -1.26 5.90 3.01
N LEU A 17 -2.13 4.91 3.30
CA LEU A 17 -2.89 4.23 2.26
C LEU A 17 -3.97 5.12 1.64
N TYR A 18 -4.56 6.03 2.43
CA TYR A 18 -5.50 7.02 1.92
C TYR A 18 -4.81 7.96 0.92
N ILE A 19 -3.68 8.54 1.30
CA ILE A 19 -2.89 9.43 0.42
C ILE A 19 -2.50 8.67 -0.85
N PHE A 20 -2.03 7.43 -0.71
CA PHE A 20 -1.65 6.60 -1.85
C PHE A 20 -2.82 6.34 -2.80
N ASN A 21 -4.01 6.03 -2.27
CA ASN A 21 -5.21 5.87 -3.08
C ASN A 21 -5.56 7.15 -3.87
N GLN A 22 -5.41 8.33 -3.27
CA GLN A 22 -5.64 9.60 -3.96
C GLN A 22 -4.65 9.81 -5.11
N ILE A 23 -3.37 9.50 -4.90
CA ILE A 23 -2.33 9.58 -5.95
C ILE A 23 -2.67 8.65 -7.10
N ILE A 24 -2.97 7.37 -6.82
CA ILE A 24 -3.30 6.39 -7.87
C ILE A 24 -4.53 6.83 -8.67
N LYS A 25 -5.59 7.30 -8.01
CA LYS A 25 -6.80 7.82 -8.68
C LYS A 25 -6.51 9.05 -9.54
N ALA A 26 -5.69 9.98 -9.06
CA ALA A 26 -5.30 11.17 -9.81
C ALA A 26 -4.53 10.82 -11.10
N ASN A 27 -3.85 9.67 -11.13
CA ASN A 27 -3.16 9.13 -12.29
C ASN A 27 -4.06 8.19 -13.14
N GLY A 28 -5.37 8.18 -12.92
CA GLY A 28 -6.33 7.34 -13.65
C GLY A 28 -6.23 5.84 -13.34
N GLY A 29 -5.55 5.49 -12.24
CA GLY A 29 -5.35 4.10 -11.83
C GLY A 29 -6.34 3.60 -10.79
N ARG A 30 -6.11 2.36 -10.34
CA ARG A 30 -6.91 1.68 -9.31
C ARG A 30 -6.02 1.05 -8.23
N LEU A 31 -6.48 1.09 -6.98
CA LEU A 31 -5.84 0.45 -5.82
C LEU A 31 -6.88 -0.42 -5.10
N TRP A 32 -6.53 -1.68 -4.84
CA TRP A 32 -7.34 -2.58 -4.01
C TRP A 32 -6.45 -3.54 -3.23
N ALA A 33 -7.05 -4.30 -2.32
CA ALA A 33 -6.37 -5.31 -1.54
C ALA A 33 -7.22 -6.58 -1.46
N GLU A 34 -6.55 -7.72 -1.47
CA GLU A 34 -7.17 -9.03 -1.29
C GLU A 34 -6.54 -9.72 -0.08
N SER A 35 -7.35 -10.49 0.64
CA SER A 35 -6.93 -11.24 1.82
C SER A 35 -7.87 -12.42 2.03
N GLU A 36 -7.31 -13.58 2.36
CA GLU A 36 -8.08 -14.75 2.82
C GLU A 36 -8.61 -14.58 4.25
N GLY A 37 -8.33 -13.46 4.91
CA GLY A 37 -8.79 -13.13 6.25
C GLY A 37 -7.68 -13.11 7.31
N ARG A 38 -8.10 -13.22 8.57
CA ARG A 38 -7.25 -12.94 9.73
C ARG A 38 -6.03 -13.87 9.78
N GLY A 39 -4.85 -13.28 9.92
CA GLY A 39 -3.58 -14.02 10.04
C GLY A 39 -3.03 -14.58 8.72
N LYS A 40 -3.70 -14.34 7.58
CA LYS A 40 -3.25 -14.80 6.25
C LYS A 40 -2.46 -13.76 5.46
N GLY A 41 -2.37 -12.53 5.99
CA GLY A 41 -1.77 -11.40 5.30
C GLY A 41 -2.73 -10.79 4.26
N SER A 42 -2.22 -9.86 3.47
CA SER A 42 -2.97 -9.19 2.42
C SER A 42 -2.05 -8.86 1.26
N THR A 43 -2.56 -8.97 0.04
CA THR A 43 -1.87 -8.53 -1.19
C THR A 43 -2.53 -7.25 -1.68
N PHE A 44 -1.74 -6.21 -1.91
CA PHE A 44 -2.20 -4.94 -2.45
C PHE A 44 -1.86 -4.88 -3.92
N TYR A 45 -2.85 -4.52 -4.74
CA TYR A 45 -2.73 -4.43 -6.17
C TYR A 45 -2.92 -2.99 -6.62
N ILE A 46 -2.11 -2.60 -7.59
CA ILE A 46 -2.15 -1.28 -8.22
C ILE A 46 -2.25 -1.52 -9.72
N GLU A 47 -3.15 -0.79 -10.35
CA GLU A 47 -3.28 -0.72 -11.80
C GLU A 47 -3.08 0.74 -12.21
N LEU A 48 -2.24 0.96 -13.22
CA LEU A 48 -1.99 2.29 -13.79
C LEU A 48 -2.12 2.21 -15.32
N PRO A 49 -2.71 3.24 -15.97
CA PRO A 49 -2.71 3.33 -17.41
C PRO A 49 -1.28 3.35 -17.96
N VAL A 50 -1.03 2.62 -19.03
CA VAL A 50 0.21 2.77 -19.81
C VAL A 50 0.05 3.94 -20.78
N LEU A 51 1.11 4.71 -20.98
CA LEU A 51 1.14 5.69 -22.07
C LEU A 51 1.13 4.92 -23.40
N VAL A 52 0.17 5.28 -24.26
CA VAL A 52 0.05 4.79 -25.64
C VAL A 52 0.69 5.80 -26.57
#